data_AF-A0A099CTE4-F1
#
_entry.id   AF-A0A099CTE4-F1
#
_cell.length_a   1.000
_cell.length_b   1.000
_cell.length_c   1.000
_cell.angle_alpha   90.00
_cell.angle_beta   90.00
_cell.angle_gamma   90.00
#
_symmetry.space_group_name_H-M   'P 1'
#
loop_
_entity.id
_entity.type
_entity.pdbx_description
1 polymer ?
#
loop_
_entity_poly.entity_id
_entity_poly.type
_entity_poly.pdbx_seq_one_letter_code
_entity_poly.pdbx_strand_id
1 'polypeptide(L)'
;MMQRVVYTIACQDGVWSVRHHDEFVGAFMQCESAVKFANMIAQRNFEADGKPAAVRLLDGDEAVDIILHGEQDPAAHALAWLRRVSALRKRKDGLSGENAQGDRGHIKRSA
;
A
#
# COMPACT_ATOMS: atom_id res chain seq x y z
N MET A 1 -6.48 -23.40 11.38
CA MET A 1 -5.98 -22.12 10.83
C MET A 1 -6.03 -21.10 11.94
N MET A 2 -4.90 -20.47 12.29
CA MET A 2 -4.91 -19.34 13.22
C MET A 2 -5.62 -18.16 12.56
N GLN A 3 -6.62 -17.60 13.23
CA GLN A 3 -7.36 -16.43 12.74
C GLN A 3 -6.49 -15.19 12.92
N ARG A 4 -6.09 -14.57 11.80
CA ARG A 4 -5.25 -13.37 11.82
C ARG A 4 -6.11 -12.12 11.92
N VAL A 5 -5.59 -11.10 12.61
CA VAL A 5 -6.16 -9.74 12.60
C VAL A 5 -5.70 -9.00 11.34
N VAL A 6 -6.61 -8.33 10.62
CA VAL A 6 -6.25 -7.58 9.40
C VAL A 6 -6.70 -6.14 9.50
N TYR A 7 -5.73 -5.22 9.45
CA TYR A 7 -5.96 -3.79 9.34
C TYR A 7 -5.94 -3.38 7.87
N THR A 8 -6.91 -2.62 7.41
CA THR A 8 -6.94 -2.11 6.03
C THR A 8 -6.46 -0.67 6.01
N ILE A 9 -5.53 -0.35 5.11
CA ILE A 9 -5.08 1.01 4.85
C ILE A 9 -5.51 1.38 3.43
N ALA A 10 -6.29 2.45 3.28
CA ALA A 10 -6.78 2.90 1.98
C ALA A 10 -6.54 4.40 1.79
N CYS A 11 -6.14 4.81 0.59
CA CYS A 11 -6.05 6.22 0.21
C CYS A 11 -7.35 6.66 -0.47
N GLN A 12 -7.98 7.71 0.07
CA GLN A 12 -9.13 8.37 -0.54
C GLN A 12 -8.89 9.88 -0.49
N ASP A 13 -8.98 10.55 -1.63
CA ASP A 13 -8.82 12.01 -1.76
C ASP A 13 -7.53 12.55 -1.09
N GLY A 14 -6.44 11.76 -1.16
CA GLY A 14 -5.14 12.11 -0.57
C GLY A 14 -5.01 11.83 0.94
N VAL A 15 -6.05 11.27 1.57
CA VAL A 15 -6.06 10.88 2.98
C VAL A 15 -5.94 9.36 3.11
N TRP A 16 -4.97 8.92 3.91
CA TRP A 16 -4.73 7.50 4.20
C TRP A 16 -5.48 7.11 5.47
N SER A 17 -6.53 6.32 5.33
CA SER A 17 -7.33 5.81 6.45
C SER A 17 -6.89 4.42 6.86
N VAL A 18 -6.88 4.13 8.17
CA VAL A 18 -6.63 2.82 8.76
C VAL A 18 -7.93 2.31 9.36
N ARG A 19 -8.33 1.09 8.99
CA ARG A 19 -9.54 0.43 9.44
C ARG A 19 -9.24 -0.95 9.99
N HIS A 20 -10.06 -1.43 10.91
CA HIS A 20 -10.06 -2.81 11.36
C HIS A 20 -11.46 -3.36 11.12
N HIS A 21 -11.59 -4.32 10.18
CA HIS A 21 -12.89 -4.63 9.58
C HIS A 21 -13.58 -3.34 9.08
N ASP A 22 -14.79 -3.06 9.55
CA ASP A 22 -15.56 -1.87 9.19
C ASP A 22 -15.26 -0.66 10.09
N GLU A 23 -14.53 -0.86 11.18
CA GLU A 23 -14.24 0.18 12.17
C GLU A 23 -13.11 1.10 11.70
N PHE A 24 -13.34 2.41 11.81
CA PHE A 24 -12.32 3.41 11.57
C PHE A 24 -11.38 3.52 12.77
N VAL A 25 -10.08 3.48 12.52
CA VAL A 25 -9.04 3.50 13.57
C VAL A 25 -8.22 4.79 13.53
N GLY A 26 -7.96 5.33 12.33
CA GLY A 26 -7.21 6.59 12.18
C GLY A 26 -7.08 7.06 10.74
N ALA A 27 -6.68 8.32 10.56
CA ALA A 27 -6.43 8.93 9.26
C ALA A 27 -5.14 9.76 9.25
N PHE A 28 -4.42 9.73 8.14
CA PHE A 28 -3.10 10.34 8.00
C PHE A 28 -2.93 10.98 6.62
N MET A 29 -2.20 12.09 6.56
CA MET A 29 -1.84 12.73 5.29
C MET A 29 -0.74 11.98 4.54
N GLN A 30 -0.04 11.05 5.20
CA GLN A 30 1.08 10.30 4.64
C GLN A 30 0.86 8.80 4.81
N CYS A 31 1.07 8.04 3.73
CA CYS A 31 1.02 6.58 3.71
C CYS A 31 1.94 5.96 4.78
N GLU A 32 3.16 6.49 4.91
CA GLU A 32 4.15 5.98 5.87
C GLU A 32 3.67 6.11 7.31
N SER A 33 3.00 7.22 7.66
CA SER A 33 2.43 7.42 8.98
C SER A 33 1.30 6.43 9.26
N ALA A 34 0.42 6.17 8.28
CA ALA A 34 -0.64 5.18 8.40
C ALA A 34 -0.09 3.76 8.62
N VAL A 35 0.96 3.38 7.88
CA VAL A 35 1.63 2.08 8.03
C VAL A 35 2.30 1.95 9.39
N LYS A 36 3.04 2.98 9.85
CA LYS A 36 3.68 2.99 11.18
C LYS A 36 2.64 2.84 12.29
N PHE A 37 1.53 3.57 12.18
CA PHE A 37 0.44 3.50 13.15
C PHE A 37 -0.22 2.13 13.18
N ALA A 38 -0.54 1.56 12.02
CA ALA A 38 -1.12 0.22 11.93
C ALA A 38 -0.17 -0.85 12.48
N ASN A 39 1.14 -0.72 12.24
CA ASN A 39 2.15 -1.60 12.83
C ASN A 39 2.20 -1.52 14.35
N MET A 40 2.13 -0.30 14.92
CA MET A 40 2.10 -0.09 16.36
C MET A 40 0.88 -0.75 17.02
N ILE A 41 -0.31 -0.63 16.41
CA ILE A 41 -1.53 -1.25 16.94
C ILE A 41 -1.47 -2.78 16.79
N ALA A 42 -1.00 -3.27 15.63
CA ALA A 42 -0.80 -4.69 15.38
C ALA A 42 0.14 -5.31 16.42
N GLN A 43 1.25 -4.65 16.74
CA GLN A 43 2.19 -5.08 17.77
C GLN A 43 1.51 -5.14 19.16
N ARG A 44 0.82 -4.06 19.55
CA ARG A 44 0.13 -4.00 20.84
C ARG A 44 -0.91 -5.12 21.00
N ASN A 45 -1.68 -5.42 19.95
CA ASN A 45 -2.68 -6.47 19.99
C ASN A 45 -2.07 -7.87 19.97
N PHE A 46 -0.94 -8.05 19.28
CA PHE A 46 -0.17 -9.28 19.36
C PHE A 46 0.37 -9.52 20.78
N GLU A 47 0.91 -8.48 21.44
CA GLU A 47 1.39 -8.56 22.82
C GLU A 47 0.26 -8.87 23.82
N ALA A 48 -0.97 -8.40 23.57
CA ALA A 48 -2.12 -8.63 24.43
C ALA A 48 -2.76 -10.02 24.23
N ASP A 49 -3.00 -10.41 22.97
CA ASP A 49 -3.86 -11.56 22.64
C ASP A 49 -3.10 -12.73 21.94
N GLY A 50 -1.82 -12.54 21.61
CA GLY A 50 -1.00 -13.52 20.89
C GLY A 50 -1.44 -13.78 19.44
N LYS A 51 -2.37 -12.99 18.91
CA LYS A 51 -2.94 -13.19 17.56
C LYS A 51 -2.07 -12.51 16.50
N PRO A 52 -1.61 -13.24 15.48
CA PRO A 52 -0.84 -12.65 14.40
C PRO A 52 -1.67 -11.60 13.67
N ALA A 53 -1.02 -10.53 13.22
CA ALA A 53 -1.68 -9.43 12.55
C ALA A 53 -1.12 -9.22 11.13
N ALA A 54 -1.87 -8.50 10.31
CA ALA A 54 -1.47 -8.05 9.00
C ALA A 54 -2.09 -6.69 8.69
N VAL A 55 -1.47 -5.98 7.77
CA VAL A 55 -1.94 -4.72 7.19
C VAL A 55 -2.17 -4.93 5.71
N ARG A 56 -3.39 -4.76 5.24
CA ARG A 56 -3.78 -4.73 3.83
C ARG A 56 -3.75 -3.30 3.34
N LEU A 57 -2.80 -2.96 2.47
CA LEU A 57 -2.78 -1.68 1.77
C LEU A 57 -3.61 -1.79 0.49
N LEU A 58 -4.57 -0.88 0.31
CA LEU A 58 -5.37 -0.73 -0.90
C LEU A 58 -4.88 0.49 -1.68
N ASP A 59 -4.54 0.28 -2.94
CA ASP A 59 -4.19 1.33 -3.90
C ASP A 59 -4.98 1.09 -5.21
N GLY A 60 -6.13 1.77 -5.33
CA GLY A 60 -7.10 1.50 -6.41
C GLY A 60 -7.68 0.10 -6.32
N ASP A 61 -7.57 -0.67 -7.39
CA ASP A 61 -8.05 -2.06 -7.48
C ASP A 61 -7.04 -3.09 -6.93
N GLU A 62 -5.84 -2.65 -6.53
CA GLU A 62 -4.81 -3.54 -6.01
C GLU A 62 -4.80 -3.58 -4.47
N ALA A 63 -4.70 -4.79 -3.93
CA ALA A 63 -4.53 -5.04 -2.50
C ALA A 63 -3.18 -5.71 -2.22
N VAL A 64 -2.43 -5.16 -1.26
CA VAL A 64 -1.14 -5.70 -0.83
C VAL A 64 -1.20 -6.00 0.66
N ASP A 65 -1.07 -7.29 1.00
CA ASP A 65 -0.99 -7.72 2.40
C ASP A 65 0.45 -7.64 2.93
N ILE A 66 0.61 -6.97 4.06
CA ILE A 66 1.82 -6.84 4.85
C ILE A 66 1.60 -7.65 6.12
N ILE A 67 2.37 -8.69 6.34
CA ILE A 67 2.25 -9.49 7.56
C ILE A 67 3.03 -8.79 8.67
N LEU A 68 2.35 -8.46 9.77
CA LEU A 68 2.92 -7.72 10.89
C LEU A 68 2.77 -8.57 12.16
N HIS A 69 3.87 -9.19 12.57
CA HIS A 69 4.04 -9.98 13.80
C HIS A 69 3.39 -11.37 13.82
N GLY A 70 4.06 -12.31 14.48
CA GLY A 70 3.61 -13.70 14.67
C GLY A 70 3.93 -14.68 13.53
N GLU A 71 4.62 -14.25 12.46
CA GLU A 71 5.19 -15.14 11.43
C GLU A 71 6.72 -15.08 11.43
N GLN A 72 7.37 -16.17 11.00
CA GLN A 72 8.78 -16.49 11.26
C GLN A 72 9.82 -15.54 10.64
N ASP A 73 9.45 -14.58 9.78
CA ASP A 73 10.41 -13.65 9.18
C ASP A 73 9.77 -12.28 8.80
N PRO A 74 9.63 -11.34 9.74
CA PRO A 74 9.08 -10.02 9.46
C PRO A 74 9.98 -9.16 8.54
N ALA A 75 11.28 -9.43 8.49
CA ALA A 75 12.23 -8.66 7.67
C ALA A 75 12.11 -9.02 6.18
N ALA A 76 11.99 -10.31 5.85
CA ALA A 76 11.75 -10.75 4.48
C ALA A 76 10.43 -10.20 3.92
N HIS A 77 9.38 -10.12 4.76
CA HIS A 77 8.09 -9.55 4.37
C HIS A 77 8.15 -8.04 4.14
N ALA A 78 8.86 -7.29 4.99
CA ALA A 78 9.09 -5.85 4.79
C ALA A 78 9.88 -5.56 3.50
N LEU A 79 10.89 -6.39 3.19
CA LEU A 79 11.66 -6.31 1.95
C LEU A 79 10.82 -6.65 0.70
N ALA A 80 9.99 -7.69 0.77
CA ALA A 80 9.04 -8.03 -0.29
C ALA A 80 8.06 -6.88 -0.53
N TRP A 81 7.60 -6.20 0.52
CA TRP A 81 6.76 -5.01 0.43
C TRP A 81 7.47 -3.82 -0.22
N LEU A 82 8.68 -3.47 0.21
CA LEU A 82 9.45 -2.37 -0.38
C LEU A 82 9.65 -2.56 -1.90
N ARG A 83 9.93 -3.81 -2.30
CA ARG A 83 10.04 -4.18 -3.72
C ARG A 83 8.71 -4.04 -4.46
N ARG A 84 7.59 -4.43 -3.84
CA ARG A 84 6.26 -4.37 -4.44
C ARG A 84 5.77 -2.93 -4.56
N VAL A 85 5.84 -2.12 -3.50
CA VAL A 85 5.50 -0.68 -3.55
C VAL A 85 6.36 0.07 -4.56
N SER A 86 7.65 -0.25 -4.65
CA SER A 86 8.51 0.33 -5.68
C SER A 86 8.08 -0.07 -7.10
N ALA A 87 7.64 -1.31 -7.30
CA ALA A 87 7.11 -1.77 -8.59
C ALA A 87 5.77 -1.09 -8.94
N LEU A 88 4.90 -0.84 -7.96
CA LEU A 88 3.64 -0.13 -8.15
C LEU A 88 3.85 1.34 -8.54
N ARG A 89 4.75 2.03 -7.85
CA ARG A 89 5.14 3.41 -8.22
C ARG A 89 5.67 3.45 -9.66
N LYS A 90 6.55 2.52 -10.04
CA LYS A 90 7.06 2.41 -11.41
C LYS A 90 5.97 2.15 -12.46
N ARG A 91 4.94 1.35 -12.15
CA ARG A 91 3.80 1.13 -13.07
C ARG A 91 2.96 2.39 -13.23
N LYS A 92 2.67 3.10 -12.12
CA LYS A 92 1.93 4.36 -12.13
C LYS A 92 2.67 5.44 -12.93
N ASP A 93 4.00 5.51 -12.79
CA ASP A 93 4.84 6.43 -13.56
C ASP A 93 4.97 5.99 -15.04
N GLY A 94 5.05 4.70 -15.33
CA GLY A 94 5.13 4.16 -16.70
C GLY A 94 3.87 4.41 -17.52
N LEU A 95 2.69 4.29 -16.91
CA LEU A 95 1.40 4.61 -17.55
C LEU A 95 1.24 6.11 -17.87
N SER A 96 2.05 6.98 -17.26
CA SER A 96 2.06 8.42 -17.56
C SER A 96 2.96 8.81 -18.76
N GLY A 97 3.77 7.87 -19.27
CA GLY A 97 4.75 8.12 -20.34
C GLY A 97 4.31 7.73 -21.76
N GLU A 98 3.29 6.88 -21.93
CA GLU A 98 2.93 6.33 -23.25
C GLU A 98 1.91 7.16 -24.07
N ASN A 99 1.44 8.31 -23.57
CA ASN A 99 0.54 9.21 -24.32
C ASN A 99 1.24 10.42 -24.99
N ALA A 100 2.58 10.45 -25.04
CA ALA A 100 3.33 11.58 -25.61
C ALA A 100 4.18 11.22 -26.85
N GLN A 101 3.84 10.17 -27.59
CA GLN A 101 4.52 9.83 -28.85
C GLN A 101 3.53 9.67 -30.02
N GLY A 102 2.62 10.63 -30.18
CA GLY A 102 1.77 10.76 -31.35
C GLY A 102 1.91 12.16 -31.95
N ASP A 103 2.40 12.22 -33.19
CA ASP A 103 2.22 13.34 -34.12
C ASP A 103 3.17 14.55 -34.02
N ARG A 104 4.45 14.33 -34.39
CA ARG A 104 5.27 15.38 -35.03
C ARG A 104 5.92 14.82 -36.28
N GLY A 105 5.12 14.68 -37.33
CA GLY A 105 5.60 14.26 -38.65
C GLY A 105 4.98 15.11 -39.75
N HIS A 106 5.78 16.06 -40.26
CA HIS A 106 5.77 16.49 -41.67
C HIS A 106 4.78 17.60 -42.11
N ILE A 107 5.12 18.86 -41.80
CA ILE A 107 4.65 20.01 -42.60
C ILE A 107 5.58 20.15 -43.81
N LYS A 108 5.17 19.64 -44.97
CA LYS A 108 5.72 20.08 -46.27
C LYS A 108 5.09 21.43 -46.61
N ARG A 109 5.88 22.50 -46.59
CA ARG A 109 5.48 23.76 -47.24
C ARG A 109 5.77 23.62 -48.73
N SER A 110 4.73 23.64 -49.53
CA SER A 110 4.78 23.90 -50.98
C SER A 110 3.88 25.10 -51.26
N ALA A 111 4.51 26.24 -51.57
CA ALA A 111 4.03 27.31 -52.43
C ALA A 111 5.12 28.39 -52.47
#